data_AF-A0A453SAG3-F1
#
_entry.id   AF-A0A453SAG3-F1
#
_cell.length_a   1.000
_cell.length_b   1.000
_cell.length_c   1.000
_cell.angle_alpha   90.00
_cell.angle_beta   90.00
_cell.angle_gamma   90.00
#
_symmetry.space_group_name_H-M   'P 1'
#
loop_
_entity.id
_entity.type
_entity.pdbx_description
1 polymer ?
#
loop_
_entity_poly.entity_id
_entity_poly.type
_entity_poly.pdbx_seq_one_letter_code
_entity_poly.pdbx_strand_id
1 'polypeptide(L)'
;MTALADRKWITCIKENPTAQVLADYVRVWNITAQVNLSPTQPDDIRWKWTADGQYSARTAYQMLFQGRIRTNHNMLIWSSRTPPKCQMHAWLAIQGRCNTADQLAKKNWPHTPT
;
A
#
# COMPACT_ATOMS: atom_id res chain seq x y z
N MET A 1 -11.92 20.94 2.56
CA MET A 1 -11.84 20.63 4.00
C MET A 1 -10.36 20.54 4.33
N THR A 2 -9.76 21.59 4.87
CA THR A 2 -8.32 21.64 5.16
C THR A 2 -8.03 20.83 6.44
N ALA A 3 -7.22 19.78 6.34
CA ALA A 3 -6.93 18.88 7.48
C ALA A 3 -6.25 19.60 8.66
N LEU A 4 -5.56 20.72 8.37
CA LEU A 4 -4.87 21.52 9.36
C LEU A 4 -5.79 22.52 10.09
N ALA A 5 -6.92 22.90 9.48
CA ALA A 5 -7.91 23.75 10.14
C ALA A 5 -8.54 22.99 11.32
N ASP A 6 -8.72 23.70 12.44
CA ASP A 6 -9.27 23.18 13.70
C ASP A 6 -8.56 21.92 14.22
N ARG A 7 -7.31 21.69 13.81
CA ARG A 7 -6.53 20.50 14.18
C ARG A 7 -7.21 19.16 13.85
N LYS A 8 -8.03 19.12 12.80
CA LYS A 8 -8.77 17.92 12.38
C LYS A 8 -7.87 16.71 12.09
N TRP A 9 -6.62 16.94 11.68
CA TRP A 9 -5.62 15.90 11.42
C TRP A 9 -5.33 14.97 12.61
N ILE A 10 -5.58 15.41 13.85
CA ILE A 10 -5.36 14.59 15.06
C ILE A 10 -6.31 13.39 15.08
N THR A 11 -7.50 13.53 14.50
CA THR A 11 -8.49 12.46 14.42
C THR A 11 -8.04 11.28 13.55
N CYS A 12 -6.98 11.45 12.76
CA CYS A 12 -6.41 10.39 11.93
C CYS A 12 -5.46 9.46 12.71
N ILE A 13 -5.15 9.77 13.97
CA ILE A 13 -4.29 8.94 14.81
C ILE A 13 -5.10 7.77 15.37
N LYS A 14 -4.60 6.55 15.19
CA LYS A 14 -5.24 5.33 15.70
C LYS A 14 -5.25 5.28 17.23
N GLU A 15 -6.22 4.57 17.78
CA GLU A 15 -6.27 4.24 19.20
C GLU A 15 -5.03 3.42 19.61
N ASN A 16 -4.52 3.66 20.82
CA ASN A 16 -3.33 3.01 21.40
C ASN A 16 -2.01 3.24 20.63
N PRO A 17 -1.49 4.49 20.55
CA PRO A 17 -0.24 4.78 19.87
C PRO A 17 0.97 4.23 20.64
N THR A 18 1.96 3.72 19.91
CA THR A 18 3.26 3.37 20.48
C THR A 18 4.04 4.62 20.89
N ALA A 19 5.07 4.46 21.75
CA ALA A 19 5.93 5.58 22.16
C ALA A 19 6.56 6.33 20.96
N GLN A 20 6.90 5.60 19.89
CA GLN A 20 7.42 6.20 18.65
C GLN A 20 6.37 7.09 17.97
N VAL A 21 5.11 6.61 17.89
CA VAL A 21 4.02 7.40 17.31
C VAL A 21 3.75 8.66 18.13
N LEU A 22 3.86 8.60 19.45
CA LEU A 22 3.74 9.77 20.32
C LEU A 22 4.88 10.78 20.09
N ALA A 23 6.12 10.30 19.92
CA ALA A 23 7.25 11.18 19.60
C ALA A 23 7.08 11.87 18.24
N ASP A 24 6.65 11.11 17.22
CA ASP A 24 6.37 11.65 15.88
C ASP A 24 5.18 12.62 15.92
N TYR A 25 4.17 12.36 16.75
CA TYR A 25 3.05 13.28 16.97
C TYR A 25 3.51 14.63 17.51
N VAL A 26 4.32 14.65 18.58
CA VAL A 26 4.85 15.91 19.14
C VAL A 26 5.68 16.67 18.10
N ARG A 27 6.45 15.95 17.28
CA ARG A 27 7.23 16.54 16.19
C ARG A 27 6.32 17.21 15.16
N VAL A 28 5.30 16.51 14.68
CA VAL A 28 4.33 17.03 13.70
C VAL A 28 3.54 18.20 14.29
N TRP A 29 3.15 18.12 15.57
CA TRP A 29 2.49 19.21 16.27
C TRP A 29 3.33 20.49 16.24
N ASN A 30 4.61 20.40 16.60
CA ASN A 30 5.51 21.56 16.61
C ASN A 30 5.69 22.18 15.21
N ILE A 31 5.80 21.35 14.17
CA ILE A 31 5.92 21.83 12.79
C ILE A 31 4.61 22.51 12.34
N THR A 32 3.47 21.88 12.61
CA THR A 32 2.18 22.39 12.15
C THR A 32 1.71 23.63 12.90
N ALA A 33 2.10 23.79 14.17
CA ALA A 33 1.84 25.00 14.95
C ALA A 33 2.51 26.26 14.37
N GLN A 34 3.55 26.09 13.55
CA GLN A 34 4.26 27.20 12.90
C GLN A 34 3.66 27.58 11.53
N VAL A 35 2.67 26.83 11.04
CA VAL A 35 2.06 27.04 9.72
C VAL A 35 0.88 28.01 9.85
N ASN A 36 1.01 29.18 9.23
CA ASN A 36 -0.09 30.14 9.10
C ASN A 36 -0.91 29.83 7.85
N LEU A 37 -2.15 29.39 8.03
CA LEU A 37 -3.07 29.15 6.92
C LEU A 37 -3.69 30.46 6.44
N SER A 38 -3.58 30.72 5.13
CA SER A 38 -4.32 31.82 4.51
C SER A 38 -5.63 31.27 3.91
N PRO A 39 -6.81 31.77 4.33
CA PRO A 39 -8.09 31.29 3.80
C PRO A 39 -8.31 31.65 2.32
N THR A 40 -7.54 32.59 1.78
CA THR A 40 -7.62 33.02 0.38
C THR A 40 -6.64 32.29 -0.53
N GLN A 41 -5.68 31.54 0.03
CA GLN A 41 -4.69 30.80 -0.74
C GLN A 41 -5.15 29.35 -0.95
N PRO A 42 -5.25 28.87 -2.20
CA PRO A 42 -5.58 27.48 -2.47
C PRO A 42 -4.43 26.55 -2.06
N ASP A 43 -4.77 25.32 -1.66
CA ASP A 43 -3.79 24.26 -1.38
C ASP A 43 -3.04 23.86 -2.67
N ASP A 44 -1.72 23.65 -2.55
CA ASP A 44 -0.88 23.09 -3.62
C ASP A 44 -0.62 21.60 -3.36
N ILE A 45 -1.07 20.75 -4.27
CA ILE A 45 -0.91 19.29 -4.18
C ILE A 45 0.27 18.88 -5.05
N ARG A 46 1.35 18.42 -4.42
CA ARG A 46 2.55 17.93 -5.12
C ARG A 46 2.78 16.45 -4.94
N TRP A 47 3.19 15.79 -6.02
CA TRP A 47 3.58 14.40 -6.02
C TRP A 47 4.96 14.22 -5.35
N LYS A 48 4.97 13.80 -4.09
CA LYS A 48 6.19 13.70 -3.27
C LYS A 48 7.26 12.72 -3.77
N TRP A 49 6.94 11.87 -4.76
CA TRP A 49 7.83 10.82 -5.25
C TRP A 49 8.65 11.23 -6.47
N THR A 50 8.45 12.43 -6.99
CA THR A 50 9.27 13.01 -8.05
C THR A 50 9.74 14.41 -7.65
N ALA A 51 10.94 14.79 -8.10
CA ALA A 51 11.54 16.08 -7.75
C ALA A 51 10.78 17.27 -8.36
N ASP A 52 10.12 17.05 -9.50
CA ASP A 52 9.27 18.04 -10.18
C ASP A 52 7.88 18.20 -9.53
N GLY A 53 7.54 17.34 -8.56
CA GLY A 53 6.23 17.34 -7.93
C GLY A 53 5.07 16.93 -8.84
N GLN A 54 5.33 16.44 -10.06
CA GLN A 54 4.29 16.09 -11.01
C GLN A 54 3.81 14.65 -10.86
N TYR A 55 2.49 14.50 -10.83
CA TYR A 55 1.86 13.20 -10.86
C TYR A 55 1.98 12.58 -12.26
N SER A 56 2.29 11.27 -12.31
CA SER A 56 2.09 10.47 -13.51
C SER A 56 1.61 9.07 -13.11
N ALA A 57 0.85 8.41 -13.98
CA ALA A 57 0.44 7.02 -13.75
C ALA A 57 1.66 6.10 -13.57
N ARG A 58 2.76 6.36 -14.29
CA ARG A 58 4.02 5.61 -14.19
C ARG A 58 4.62 5.68 -12.78
N THR A 59 4.75 6.89 -12.23
CA THR A 59 5.36 7.10 -10.91
C THR A 59 4.45 6.62 -9.79
N ALA A 60 3.13 6.71 -9.96
CA ALA A 60 2.14 6.09 -9.08
C ALA A 60 2.28 4.56 -9.05
N TYR A 61 2.38 3.90 -10.20
CA TYR A 61 2.61 2.46 -10.26
C TYR A 61 3.94 2.06 -9.61
N GLN A 62 5.01 2.81 -9.83
CA GLN A 62 6.31 2.56 -9.18
C GLN A 62 6.22 2.65 -7.66
N MET A 63 5.55 3.68 -7.13
CA MET A 63 5.27 3.82 -5.70
C MET A 63 4.47 2.64 -5.15
N LEU A 64 3.39 2.23 -5.82
CA LEU A 64 2.53 1.14 -5.35
C LEU A 64 3.28 -0.18 -5.21
N PHE A 65 4.35 -0.38 -5.99
CA PHE A 65 5.21 -1.56 -5.91
C PHE A 65 6.51 -1.33 -5.14
N GLN A 66 6.69 -0.17 -4.52
CA GLN A 66 7.85 0.11 -3.68
C GLN A 66 7.79 -0.78 -2.43
N GLY A 67 8.87 -1.52 -2.17
CA GLY A 67 8.91 -2.53 -1.09
C GLY A 67 8.35 -3.90 -1.49
N ARG A 68 7.86 -4.08 -2.73
CA ARG A 68 7.52 -5.42 -3.22
C ARG A 68 8.78 -6.27 -3.36
N ILE A 69 8.73 -7.50 -2.87
CA ILE A 69 9.78 -8.50 -3.10
C ILE A 69 9.83 -8.80 -4.60
N ARG A 70 10.99 -8.52 -5.21
CA ARG A 70 11.24 -8.88 -6.60
C ARG A 70 11.31 -10.41 -6.70
N THR A 71 10.47 -10.99 -7.54
CA THR A 71 10.44 -12.43 -7.79
C THR A 71 10.55 -12.67 -9.29
N ASN A 72 11.20 -13.77 -9.67
CA ASN A 72 11.32 -14.22 -11.06
C ASN A 72 10.07 -15.00 -11.53
N HIS A 73 9.00 -15.07 -10.73
CA HIS A 73 7.80 -15.84 -11.03
C HIS A 73 7.16 -15.45 -12.37
N ASN A 74 7.19 -14.16 -12.73
CA ASN A 74 6.69 -13.68 -14.02
C ASN A 74 7.42 -14.35 -15.19
N MET A 75 8.75 -14.41 -15.13
CA MET A 75 9.55 -15.09 -16.13
C MET A 75 9.23 -16.59 -16.12
N LEU A 76 9.31 -17.25 -14.97
CA LEU A 76 9.09 -18.70 -14.85
C LEU A 76 7.72 -19.16 -15.38
N ILE A 77 6.65 -18.42 -15.08
CA ILE A 77 5.30 -18.79 -15.50
C ILE A 77 5.12 -18.54 -17.00
N TRP A 78 5.39 -17.31 -17.45
CA TRP A 78 5.00 -16.88 -18.80
C TRP A 78 6.03 -17.21 -19.87
N SER A 79 7.29 -17.49 -19.52
CA SER A 79 8.29 -17.99 -20.46
C SER A 79 8.21 -19.51 -20.66
N SER A 80 7.37 -20.22 -19.90
CA SER A 80 7.24 -21.67 -20.01
C SER A 80 6.54 -22.05 -21.33
N ARG A 81 7.02 -23.11 -21.99
CA ARG A 81 6.36 -23.70 -23.17
C ARG A 81 5.19 -24.59 -22.72
N THR A 82 4.20 -23.99 -22.06
CA THR A 82 3.02 -24.68 -21.58
C THR A 82 1.75 -24.00 -22.09
N PRO A 83 0.61 -24.71 -22.17
CA PRO A 83 -0.65 -24.09 -22.55
C PRO A 83 -1.04 -22.94 -21.61
N PRO A 84 -1.73 -21.89 -22.10
CA PRO A 84 -2.13 -20.75 -21.27
C PRO A 84 -2.94 -21.14 -20.02
N LYS A 85 -3.72 -22.22 -20.08
CA LYS A 85 -4.47 -22.76 -18.93
C LYS A 85 -3.55 -23.20 -17.79
N CYS A 86 -2.40 -23.80 -18.12
CA CYS A 86 -1.39 -24.24 -17.16
C CYS A 86 -0.66 -23.04 -16.55
N GLN A 87 -0.28 -22.05 -17.36
CA GLN A 87 0.34 -20.81 -16.90
C GLN A 87 -0.57 -20.04 -15.94
N MET A 88 -1.87 -19.94 -16.26
CA MET A 88 -2.86 -19.32 -15.39
C MET A 88 -2.99 -20.06 -14.04
N HIS A 89 -3.03 -21.41 -14.06
CA HIS A 89 -3.03 -22.19 -12.82
C HIS A 89 -1.77 -22.00 -11.99
N ALA A 90 -0.59 -22.00 -12.62
CA ALA A 90 0.67 -21.74 -11.94
C ALA A 90 0.72 -20.34 -11.30
N TRP A 91 0.20 -19.33 -12.00
CA TRP A 91 0.07 -17.96 -11.47
C TRP A 91 -0.83 -17.90 -10.24
N LEU A 92 -2.01 -18.53 -10.29
CA LEU A 92 -2.93 -18.61 -9.14
C LEU A 92 -2.33 -19.38 -7.97
N ALA A 93 -1.60 -20.47 -8.24
CA ALA A 93 -0.97 -21.30 -7.22
C ALA A 93 0.11 -20.52 -6.45
N ILE A 94 0.97 -19.78 -7.15
CA ILE A 94 2.01 -18.93 -6.54
C ILE A 94 1.39 -17.80 -5.69
N GLN A 95 0.22 -17.30 -6.07
CA GLN A 95 -0.52 -16.31 -5.27
C GLN A 95 -1.28 -16.92 -4.08
N GLY A 96 -1.25 -18.24 -3.89
CA GLY A 96 -2.02 -18.93 -2.86
C GLY A 96 -3.53 -18.88 -3.10
N ARG A 97 -3.96 -18.71 -4.36
CA ARG A 97 -5.36 -18.55 -4.76
C ARG A 97 -6.00 -19.83 -5.31
N CYS A 98 -5.23 -20.91 -5.46
CA CYS A 98 -5.78 -22.23 -5.74
C CYS A 98 -6.37 -22.83 -4.46
N ASN A 99 -7.56 -23.44 -4.57
CA ASN A 99 -8.18 -24.19 -3.48
C ASN A 99 -7.51 -25.56 -3.31
N THR A 100 -6.24 -25.57 -2.87
CA THR A 100 -5.59 -26.81 -2.41
C THR A 100 -6.13 -27.19 -1.03
N ALA A 101 -6.00 -28.46 -0.64
CA ALA A 101 -6.47 -28.96 0.65
C ALA A 101 -5.97 -28.07 1.82
N ASP A 102 -4.70 -27.66 1.80
CA ASP A 102 -4.12 -26.74 2.81
C ASP A 102 -4.80 -25.37 2.86
N GLN A 103 -5.15 -24.81 1.70
CA GLN A 103 -5.82 -23.50 1.62
C GLN A 103 -7.29 -23.60 2.06
N LEU A 104 -7.94 -24.74 1.81
CA LEU A 104 -9.28 -25.03 2.31
C LEU A 104 -9.27 -25.22 3.84
N ALA A 105 -8.27 -25.90 4.38
CA ALA A 105 -8.06 -26.07 5.81
C ALA A 105 -7.93 -24.70 6.51
N LYS A 106 -7.11 -23.79 5.98
CA LYS A 106 -6.98 -22.41 6.50
C LYS A 106 -8.29 -21.61 6.50
N LYS A 107 -9.22 -21.93 5.60
CA LYS A 107 -10.54 -21.28 5.49
C LYS A 107 -11.62 -21.99 6.31
N ASN A 108 -11.31 -23.09 7.00
CA ASN A 108 -12.29 -23.97 7.66
C ASN A 108 -13.36 -24.52 6.72
N TRP A 109 -13.00 -24.81 5.46
CA TRP A 109 -13.92 -25.41 4.49
C TRP A 109 -13.79 -26.93 4.48
N PRO A 110 -14.86 -27.69 4.11
CA PRO A 110 -14.77 -29.13 3.93
C PRO A 110 -13.65 -29.47 2.93
N HIS A 111 -12.74 -30.35 3.33
CA HIS A 111 -11.62 -30.79 2.51
C HIS A 111 -11.23 -32.22 2.87
N THR A 112 -10.60 -32.91 1.93
CA THR A 112 -9.97 -34.20 2.19
C THR A 112 -8.56 -33.93 2.74
N PRO A 113 -8.18 -34.50 3.90
CA PRO A 113 -6.82 -34.35 4.40
C PRO A 113 -5.83 -35.06 3.47
N THR A 114 -4.72 -34.40 3.19
CA THR A 114 -3.53 -34.98 2.51
C THR A 114 -2.66 -35.76 3.47
#